data_AF-X6HBV6-F1
#
_entry.id   AF-X6HBV6-F1
#
_cell.length_a   1.000
_cell.length_b   1.000
_cell.length_c   1.000
_cell.angle_alpha   90.00
_cell.angle_beta   90.00
_cell.angle_gamma   90.00
#
_symmetry.space_group_name_H-M   'P 1'
#
loop_
_entity.id
_entity.type
_entity.pdbx_description
1 polymer ?
#
loop_
_entity_poly.entity_id
_entity_poly.type
_entity_poly.pdbx_seq_one_letter_code
_entity_poly.pdbx_strand_id
1 'polypeptide(L)'
;MVATEPNNLWMTTILGSYAVGTIGQMANSLIVTSVKEVCGIINRVTTKEERWLNGLPSGDREALVDKIEPSMKRAHAVIGEGAETLVIRKGYTPLVTLDHLTKAYVNADLFGEELTKTVSIGAFNANSGNGRLYLPEVGKTVPFFVEKGLDQGTYAALSHSLDSYVNNVPSMVDIVATEVLANDGRIKRLLIKRAYKRP
;
A
#
# COMPACT_ATOMS: atom_id res chain seq x y z
N MET A 1 26.67 -0.25 -31.37
CA MET A 1 25.79 0.91 -31.09
C MET A 1 24.62 0.38 -30.27
N VAL A 2 24.77 0.37 -28.95
CA VAL A 2 23.77 -0.16 -28.03
C VAL A 2 22.86 1.00 -27.65
N ALA A 3 21.59 0.91 -28.05
CA ALA A 3 20.57 1.87 -27.67
C ALA A 3 20.34 1.77 -26.16
N THR A 4 20.78 2.79 -25.42
CA THR A 4 20.40 3.02 -24.04
C THR A 4 18.99 3.60 -24.00
N GLU A 5 18.02 2.81 -23.57
CA GLU A 5 16.68 3.30 -23.23
C GLU A 5 16.75 4.17 -21.96
N PRO A 6 16.21 5.41 -21.96
CA PRO A 6 16.32 6.35 -20.84
C PRO A 6 15.26 6.15 -19.74
N ASN A 7 14.77 4.93 -19.50
CA ASN A 7 13.56 4.71 -18.70
C ASN A 7 13.77 4.39 -17.21
N ASN A 8 14.98 4.51 -16.65
CA ASN A 8 15.20 4.31 -15.21
C ASN A 8 16.12 5.39 -14.63
N LEU A 9 15.64 6.63 -14.63
CA LEU A 9 16.33 7.80 -14.06
C LEU A 9 16.79 7.55 -12.61
N TRP A 10 16.04 6.77 -11.83
CA TRP A 10 16.37 6.41 -10.45
C TRP A 10 17.59 5.48 -10.34
N MET A 11 17.82 4.58 -11.31
CA MET A 11 19.04 3.78 -11.35
C MET A 11 20.26 4.63 -11.68
N THR A 12 20.09 5.66 -12.52
CA THR A 12 21.19 6.56 -12.91
C THR A 12 21.63 7.47 -11.76
N THR A 13 20.70 7.94 -10.92
CA THR A 13 21.03 8.75 -9.73
C THR A 13 21.81 7.97 -8.68
N ILE A 14 21.61 6.65 -8.59
CA ILE A 14 22.29 5.79 -7.61
C ILE A 14 23.73 5.45 -8.04
N LEU A 15 24.04 5.46 -9.34
CA LEU A 15 25.36 5.10 -9.89
C LEU A 15 26.49 6.09 -9.56
N GLY A 16 26.18 7.29 -9.04
CA GLY A 16 27.18 8.31 -8.75
C GLY A 16 28.06 8.03 -7.53
N SER A 17 27.67 7.17 -6.59
CA SER A 17 28.47 6.86 -5.39
C SER A 17 28.02 5.54 -4.72
N TYR A 18 28.85 4.48 -4.76
CA TYR A 18 28.74 3.24 -3.94
C TYR A 18 27.58 2.25 -4.23
N ALA A 19 27.38 1.84 -5.49
CA ALA A 19 26.08 1.39 -5.97
C ALA A 19 25.80 -0.13 -6.21
N VAL A 20 26.62 -1.10 -5.78
CA VAL A 20 26.26 -2.53 -6.00
C VAL A 20 25.60 -3.17 -4.77
N GLY A 21 26.12 -2.89 -3.57
CA GLY A 21 25.57 -3.44 -2.32
C GLY A 21 24.26 -2.77 -1.87
N THR A 22 24.09 -1.48 -2.20
CA THR A 22 22.93 -0.67 -1.80
C THR A 22 21.69 -1.01 -2.61
N ILE A 23 21.83 -1.20 -3.94
CA ILE A 23 20.72 -1.58 -4.83
C ILE A 23 20.11 -2.93 -4.44
N GLY A 24 20.95 -3.92 -4.12
CA GLY A 24 20.47 -5.25 -3.70
C GLY A 24 19.68 -5.24 -2.38
N GLN A 25 20.05 -4.35 -1.44
CA GLN A 25 19.33 -4.19 -0.17
C GLN A 25 18.01 -3.46 -0.36
N MET A 26 17.98 -2.42 -1.19
CA MET A 26 16.77 -1.68 -1.55
C MET A 26 15.76 -2.56 -2.30
N ALA A 27 16.21 -3.33 -3.29
CA ALA A 27 15.34 -4.25 -4.02
C ALA A 27 14.76 -5.32 -3.08
N ASN A 28 15.57 -5.86 -2.17
CA ASN A 28 15.11 -6.85 -1.21
C ASN A 28 14.10 -6.27 -0.21
N SER A 29 14.34 -5.07 0.34
CA SER A 29 13.38 -4.43 1.26
C SER A 29 12.07 -4.10 0.56
N LEU A 30 12.12 -3.66 -0.71
CA LEU A 30 10.93 -3.45 -1.52
C LEU A 30 10.12 -4.72 -1.72
N ILE A 31 10.76 -5.80 -2.17
CA ILE A 31 10.09 -7.08 -2.42
C ILE A 31 9.46 -7.60 -1.14
N VAL A 32 10.21 -7.63 -0.04
CA VAL A 32 9.72 -8.17 1.24
C VAL A 32 8.57 -7.31 1.78
N THR A 33 8.72 -5.99 1.75
CA THR A 33 7.67 -5.08 2.27
C THR A 33 6.41 -5.18 1.42
N SER A 34 6.54 -5.20 0.10
CA SER A 34 5.39 -5.27 -0.81
C SER A 34 4.66 -6.61 -0.70
N VAL A 35 5.39 -7.73 -0.64
CA VAL A 35 4.77 -9.05 -0.45
C VAL A 35 4.09 -9.15 0.92
N LYS A 36 4.72 -8.66 1.99
CA LYS A 36 4.09 -8.63 3.32
C LYS A 36 2.85 -7.74 3.37
N GLU A 37 2.88 -6.58 2.72
CA GLU A 37 1.75 -5.66 2.63
C GLU A 37 0.56 -6.29 1.89
N VAL A 38 0.80 -6.94 0.74
CA VAL A 38 -0.23 -7.71 0.01
C VAL A 38 -0.79 -8.85 0.87
N CYS A 39 0.06 -9.53 1.65
CA CYS A 39 -0.36 -10.64 2.51
C CYS A 39 -0.99 -10.21 3.84
N GLY A 40 -1.06 -8.91 4.13
CA GLY A 40 -1.59 -8.42 5.42
C GLY A 40 -0.70 -8.73 6.61
N ILE A 41 0.55 -9.12 6.37
CA ILE A 41 1.52 -9.39 7.43
C ILE A 41 1.98 -8.03 7.95
N ILE A 42 1.59 -7.69 9.19
CA ILE A 42 1.97 -6.44 9.84
C ILE A 42 3.50 -6.36 9.87
N ASN A 43 4.07 -5.56 8.96
CA ASN A 43 5.49 -5.22 9.01
C ASN A 43 5.58 -3.88 9.73
N ARG A 44 6.04 -3.87 10.98
CA ARG A 44 6.70 -2.67 11.50
C ARG A 44 7.95 -2.53 10.64
N VAL A 45 7.89 -1.68 9.62
CA VAL A 45 9.06 -1.39 8.78
C VAL A 45 10.15 -0.97 9.76
N THR A 46 11.23 -1.75 9.81
CA THR A 46 12.31 -1.41 10.74
C THR A 46 12.96 -0.11 10.26
N THR A 47 13.50 0.71 11.17
CA THR A 47 14.16 2.00 10.83
C THR A 47 15.24 1.85 9.74
N LYS A 48 15.81 0.65 9.59
CA LYS A 48 16.77 0.30 8.54
C LYS A 48 16.11 0.12 7.17
N GLU A 49 14.94 -0.51 7.09
CA GLU A 49 14.16 -0.69 5.86
C GLU A 49 13.54 0.64 5.41
N GLU A 50 13.04 1.46 6.34
CA GLU A 50 12.50 2.80 6.04
C GLU A 50 13.53 3.70 5.35
N ARG A 51 14.79 3.68 5.80
CA ARG A 51 15.86 4.48 5.18
C ARG A 51 16.06 4.13 3.70
N TRP A 52 15.96 2.86 3.33
CA TRP A 52 16.09 2.41 1.94
C TRP A 52 14.82 2.67 1.13
N LEU A 53 13.65 2.58 1.76
CA LEU A 53 12.36 2.80 1.12
C LEU A 53 12.05 4.29 0.89
N ASN A 54 12.56 5.19 1.74
CA ASN A 54 12.41 6.64 1.59
C ASN A 54 13.13 7.21 0.36
N GLY A 55 14.05 6.46 -0.24
CA GLY A 55 14.71 6.83 -1.49
C GLY A 55 13.84 6.61 -2.74
N LEU A 56 12.62 6.07 -2.58
CA LEU A 56 11.73 5.72 -3.69
C LEU A 56 10.46 6.57 -3.65
N PRO A 57 9.93 6.99 -4.81
CA PRO A 57 8.64 7.67 -4.87
C PRO A 57 7.55 6.81 -4.23
N SER A 58 6.78 7.39 -3.31
CA SER A 58 5.71 6.66 -2.59
C SER A 58 4.65 6.08 -3.53
N GLY A 59 4.34 6.77 -4.64
CA GLY A 59 3.40 6.30 -5.65
C GLY A 59 3.84 5.03 -6.40
N ASP A 60 5.15 4.85 -6.63
CA ASP A 60 5.67 3.66 -7.32
C ASP A 60 5.56 2.42 -6.43
N ARG A 61 5.66 2.59 -5.11
CA ARG A 61 5.49 1.50 -4.15
C ARG A 61 4.06 0.97 -4.13
N GLU A 62 3.07 1.86 -4.11
CA GLU A 62 1.64 1.49 -4.15
C GLU A 62 1.29 0.78 -5.45
N ALA A 63 1.76 1.30 -6.59
CA ALA A 63 1.55 0.66 -7.89
C ALA A 63 2.18 -0.74 -7.97
N LEU A 64 3.29 -0.97 -7.27
CA LEU A 64 3.96 -2.27 -7.22
C LEU A 64 3.21 -3.27 -6.34
N VAL A 65 2.64 -2.83 -5.21
CA VAL A 65 1.74 -3.65 -4.38
C VAL A 65 0.53 -4.12 -5.18
N ASP A 66 -0.14 -3.21 -5.89
CA ASP A 66 -1.29 -3.54 -6.74
C ASP A 66 -0.94 -4.53 -7.86
N LYS A 67 0.25 -4.37 -8.49
CA LYS A 67 0.72 -5.29 -9.54
C LYS A 67 1.06 -6.69 -9.02
N ILE A 68 1.46 -6.82 -7.75
CA ILE A 68 1.86 -8.09 -7.16
C ILE A 68 0.66 -8.89 -6.62
N GLU A 69 -0.45 -8.21 -6.28
CA GLU A 69 -1.66 -8.85 -5.73
C GLU A 69 -2.15 -10.07 -6.54
N PRO A 70 -2.28 -10.04 -7.89
CA PRO A 70 -2.74 -11.19 -8.66
C PRO A 70 -1.76 -12.39 -8.61
N SER A 71 -0.46 -12.10 -8.53
CA SER A 71 0.57 -13.15 -8.39
C SER A 71 0.50 -13.80 -7.01
N MET A 72 0.21 -13.02 -5.97
CA MET A 72 0.03 -13.55 -4.62
C MET A 72 -1.26 -14.36 -4.49
N LYS A 73 -2.37 -13.94 -5.11
CA LYS A 73 -3.61 -14.74 -5.19
C LYS A 73 -3.33 -16.12 -5.80
N ARG A 74 -2.60 -16.17 -6.92
CA ARG A 74 -2.17 -17.43 -7.56
C ARG A 74 -1.24 -18.26 -6.67
N ALA A 75 -0.26 -17.64 -6.03
CA ALA A 75 0.64 -18.34 -5.11
C ALA A 75 -0.11 -19.00 -3.93
N HIS A 76 -1.17 -18.35 -3.43
CA HIS A 76 -2.00 -18.91 -2.37
C HIS A 76 -3.02 -19.96 -2.85
N ALA A 77 -3.23 -20.14 -4.16
CA ALA A 77 -4.21 -21.11 -4.66
C ALA A 77 -3.88 -22.54 -4.19
N VAL A 78 -2.60 -22.93 -4.24
CA VAL A 78 -2.13 -24.27 -3.87
C VAL A 78 -2.19 -24.57 -2.36
N ILE A 79 -2.33 -23.54 -1.51
CA ILE A 79 -2.38 -23.72 -0.05
C ILE A 79 -3.71 -24.35 0.35
N GLY A 80 -3.71 -25.56 0.91
CA GLY A 80 -4.91 -26.35 1.19
C GLY A 80 -5.39 -27.24 0.04
N GLU A 81 -4.75 -27.18 -1.13
CA GLU A 81 -5.01 -28.06 -2.29
C GLU A 81 -3.80 -28.97 -2.62
N GLY A 82 -2.70 -28.85 -1.86
CA GLY A 82 -1.50 -29.67 -2.04
C GLY A 82 -0.32 -29.31 -1.14
N ALA A 83 -0.30 -28.10 -0.58
CA ALA A 83 0.66 -27.69 0.45
C ALA A 83 -0.06 -26.98 1.60
N GLU A 84 0.38 -27.13 2.85
CA GLU A 84 -0.18 -26.38 3.99
C GLU A 84 0.44 -24.98 4.12
N THR A 85 1.70 -24.83 3.71
CA THR A 85 2.45 -23.57 3.78
C THR A 85 3.40 -23.41 2.60
N LEU A 86 3.69 -22.16 2.23
CA LEU A 86 4.73 -21.80 1.26
C LEU A 86 5.68 -20.79 1.89
N VAL A 87 7.00 -21.00 1.77
CA VAL A 87 8.00 -20.09 2.34
C VAL A 87 8.85 -19.49 1.24
N ILE A 88 8.80 -18.16 1.10
CA ILE A 88 9.72 -17.40 0.26
C ILE A 88 11.01 -17.20 1.07
N ARG A 89 12.14 -17.67 0.53
CA ARG A 89 13.44 -17.64 1.22
C ARG A 89 14.49 -16.90 0.41
N LYS A 90 15.42 -16.23 1.10
CA LYS A 90 16.69 -15.75 0.55
C LYS A 90 17.81 -16.58 1.15
N GLY A 91 18.33 -17.54 0.38
CA GLY A 91 19.21 -18.58 0.91
C GLY A 91 18.50 -19.35 2.03
N TYR A 92 19.09 -19.38 3.22
CA TYR A 92 18.50 -20.02 4.40
C TYR A 92 17.55 -19.12 5.21
N THR A 93 17.44 -17.83 4.85
CA THR A 93 16.61 -16.88 5.60
C THR A 93 15.17 -16.89 5.08
N PRO A 94 14.16 -17.24 5.89
CA PRO A 94 12.76 -17.06 5.50
C PRO A 94 12.44 -15.57 5.44
N LEU A 95 11.97 -15.12 4.28
CA LEU A 95 11.55 -13.75 4.04
C LEU A 95 10.07 -13.56 4.38
N VAL A 96 9.24 -14.49 3.91
CA VAL A 96 7.79 -14.49 4.08
C VAL A 96 7.30 -15.93 4.13
N THR A 97 6.42 -16.23 5.08
CA THR A 97 5.67 -17.48 5.14
C THR A 97 4.22 -17.19 4.74
N LEU A 98 3.71 -17.96 3.80
CA LEU A 98 2.34 -17.95 3.34
C LEU A 98 1.64 -19.19 3.89
N ASP A 99 0.46 -19.01 4.43
CA ASP A 99 -0.33 -20.05 5.08
C ASP A 99 -1.83 -19.84 4.81
N HIS A 100 -2.67 -20.61 5.50
CA HIS A 100 -4.13 -20.47 5.39
C HIS A 100 -4.65 -19.09 5.83
N LEU A 101 -3.98 -18.41 6.77
CA LEU A 101 -4.38 -17.08 7.22
C LEU A 101 -4.05 -16.03 6.17
N THR A 102 -2.86 -16.07 5.56
CA THR A 102 -2.51 -15.16 4.46
C THR A 102 -3.31 -15.48 3.20
N LYS A 103 -3.65 -16.76 2.94
CA LYS A 103 -4.57 -17.17 1.85
C LYS A 103 -5.95 -16.54 2.05
N ALA A 104 -6.50 -16.67 3.27
CA ALA A 104 -7.76 -16.05 3.63
C ALA A 104 -7.70 -14.54 3.46
N TYR A 105 -6.62 -13.89 3.92
CA TYR A 105 -6.44 -12.45 3.76
C TYR A 105 -6.40 -12.00 2.30
N VAL A 106 -5.60 -12.66 1.47
CA VAL A 106 -5.38 -12.27 0.07
C VAL A 106 -6.63 -12.54 -0.79
N ASN A 107 -7.41 -13.57 -0.47
CA ASN A 107 -8.59 -13.95 -1.24
C ASN A 107 -9.91 -13.38 -0.70
N ALA A 108 -9.96 -12.94 0.55
CA ALA A 108 -11.13 -12.29 1.10
C ALA A 108 -11.13 -10.80 0.76
N ASP A 109 -12.04 -10.41 -0.13
CA ASP A 109 -12.58 -9.06 -0.18
C ASP A 109 -13.99 -9.13 0.42
N LEU A 110 -14.08 -9.04 1.76
CA LEU A 110 -15.37 -8.85 2.43
C LEU A 110 -15.72 -7.37 2.29
N PHE A 111 -16.62 -7.07 1.36
CA PHE A 111 -17.19 -5.73 1.22
C PHE A 111 -18.18 -5.50 2.36
N GLY A 112 -17.85 -4.55 3.23
CA GLY A 112 -18.76 -4.08 4.28
C GLY A 112 -19.86 -3.18 3.71
N GLU A 113 -20.66 -2.63 4.62
CA GLU A 113 -21.65 -1.62 4.28
C GLU A 113 -20.97 -0.27 3.96
N GLU A 114 -21.71 0.61 3.27
CA GLU A 114 -21.28 1.99 3.03
C GLU A 114 -21.43 2.78 4.33
N LEU A 115 -20.31 3.29 4.85
CA LEU A 115 -20.24 3.97 6.13
C LEU A 115 -19.64 5.37 5.97
N THR A 116 -20.16 6.31 6.75
CA THR A 116 -19.55 7.64 6.89
C THR A 116 -18.50 7.60 7.98
N LYS A 117 -17.29 8.10 7.68
CA LYS A 117 -16.17 8.14 8.62
C LYS A 117 -15.46 9.47 8.57
N THR A 118 -15.00 9.94 9.73
CA THR A 118 -14.09 11.08 9.82
C THR A 118 -12.65 10.59 9.75
N VAL A 119 -11.88 11.12 8.80
CA VAL A 119 -10.50 10.69 8.50
C VAL A 119 -9.58 11.88 8.26
N SER A 120 -8.27 11.66 8.31
CA SER A 120 -7.26 12.60 7.83
C SER A 120 -6.46 11.96 6.70
N ILE A 121 -6.26 12.67 5.58
CA ILE A 121 -5.53 12.16 4.42
C ILE A 121 -4.04 12.44 4.61
N GLY A 122 -3.23 11.38 4.73
CA GLY A 122 -1.78 11.48 4.89
C GLY A 122 -1.00 11.33 3.58
N ALA A 123 -1.61 10.71 2.56
CA ALA A 123 -1.07 10.63 1.20
C ALA A 123 -2.21 10.50 0.20
N PHE A 124 -2.09 11.15 -0.96
CA PHE A 124 -3.07 11.04 -2.03
C PHE A 124 -2.41 11.24 -3.40
N ASN A 125 -2.66 10.30 -4.31
CA ASN A 125 -2.27 10.38 -5.70
C ASN A 125 -3.52 10.63 -6.56
N ALA A 126 -3.70 11.87 -7.00
CA ALA A 126 -4.85 12.26 -7.80
C ALA A 126 -4.95 11.56 -9.16
N ASN A 127 -3.83 11.05 -9.71
CA ASN A 127 -3.82 10.36 -11.01
C ASN A 127 -4.36 8.92 -10.92
N SER A 128 -4.01 8.20 -9.84
CA SER A 128 -4.45 6.83 -9.63
C SER A 128 -5.74 6.73 -8.80
N GLY A 129 -6.02 7.72 -7.95
CA GLY A 129 -7.08 7.65 -6.95
C GLY A 129 -6.65 6.92 -5.67
N ASN A 130 -5.39 6.51 -5.57
CA ASN A 130 -4.87 5.77 -4.42
C ASN A 130 -4.36 6.74 -3.34
N GLY A 131 -4.40 6.32 -2.09
CA GLY A 131 -3.77 7.06 -1.02
C GLY A 131 -3.77 6.36 0.32
N ARG A 132 -3.40 7.09 1.37
CA ARG A 132 -3.41 6.64 2.75
C ARG A 132 -4.12 7.65 3.62
N LEU A 133 -4.97 7.14 4.51
CA LEU A 133 -5.71 7.95 5.46
C LEU A 133 -5.53 7.42 6.87
N TYR A 134 -5.54 8.32 7.83
CA TYR A 134 -5.58 8.01 9.25
C TYR A 134 -7.03 7.86 9.68
N LEU A 135 -7.36 6.71 10.28
CA LEU A 135 -8.64 6.42 10.93
C LEU A 135 -8.47 6.61 12.44
N PRO A 136 -9.05 7.67 13.04
CA PRO A 136 -8.98 7.88 14.48
C PRO A 136 -9.66 6.77 15.28
N GLU A 137 -10.78 6.23 14.78
CA GLU A 137 -11.57 5.18 15.44
C GLU A 137 -10.75 3.92 15.76
N VAL A 138 -9.80 3.58 14.89
CA VAL A 138 -8.90 2.43 15.04
C VAL A 138 -7.46 2.83 15.30
N GLY A 139 -7.19 4.14 15.44
CA GLY A 139 -5.87 4.69 15.74
C GLY A 139 -4.76 4.32 14.73
N LYS A 140 -5.10 4.08 13.45
CA LYS A 140 -4.13 3.59 12.45
C LYS A 140 -4.32 4.20 11.07
N THR A 141 -3.24 4.22 10.29
CA THR A 141 -3.26 4.61 8.88
C THR A 141 -3.57 3.41 7.99
N VAL A 142 -4.63 3.50 7.20
CA VAL A 142 -5.05 2.48 6.23
C VAL A 142 -4.95 3.01 4.80
N PRO A 143 -4.66 2.14 3.83
CA PRO A 143 -4.77 2.51 2.43
C PRO A 143 -6.22 2.74 2.03
N PHE A 144 -6.45 3.64 1.07
CA PHE A 144 -7.74 3.86 0.45
C PHE A 144 -7.62 3.93 -1.07
N PHE A 145 -8.74 3.67 -1.73
CA PHE A 145 -8.91 3.82 -3.16
C PHE A 145 -10.13 4.71 -3.43
N VAL A 146 -10.00 5.59 -4.41
CA VAL A 146 -11.06 6.47 -4.90
C VAL A 146 -11.44 5.97 -6.29
N GLU A 147 -12.72 5.65 -6.50
CA GLU A 147 -13.20 5.26 -7.82
C GLU A 147 -12.96 6.37 -8.85
N LYS A 148 -12.65 6.00 -10.09
CA LYS A 148 -12.43 7.01 -11.14
C LYS A 148 -13.77 7.63 -11.54
N GLY A 149 -13.75 8.94 -11.78
CA GLY A 149 -14.94 9.66 -12.26
C GLY A 149 -15.87 10.16 -11.17
N LEU A 150 -15.41 10.21 -9.91
CA LEU A 150 -16.14 10.89 -8.84
C LEU A 150 -16.17 12.41 -9.06
N ASP A 151 -17.04 13.08 -8.29
CA ASP A 151 -17.23 14.52 -8.40
C ASP A 151 -15.97 15.31 -8.00
N GLN A 152 -15.82 16.50 -8.59
CA GLN A 152 -14.69 17.39 -8.32
C GLN A 152 -14.62 17.81 -6.83
N GLY A 153 -15.76 17.85 -6.14
CA GLY A 153 -15.85 18.16 -4.72
C GLY A 153 -15.15 17.11 -3.84
N THR A 154 -15.31 15.84 -4.17
CA THR A 154 -14.62 14.73 -3.50
C THR A 154 -13.11 14.88 -3.61
N TYR A 155 -12.58 15.08 -4.82
CA TYR A 155 -11.14 15.28 -5.02
C TYR A 155 -10.62 16.54 -4.31
N ALA A 156 -11.40 17.63 -4.33
CA ALA A 156 -11.05 18.87 -3.64
C ALA A 156 -11.03 18.71 -2.11
N ALA A 157 -11.93 17.90 -1.55
CA ALA A 157 -11.94 17.60 -0.12
C ALA A 157 -10.72 16.77 0.31
N LEU A 158 -10.37 15.72 -0.46
CA LEU A 158 -9.21 14.86 -0.18
C LEU A 158 -7.90 15.63 -0.28
N SER A 159 -7.71 16.42 -1.35
CA SER A 159 -6.51 17.24 -1.52
C SER A 159 -6.40 18.33 -0.45
N HIS A 160 -7.52 18.93 -0.04
CA HIS A 160 -7.52 19.92 1.05
C HIS A 160 -7.14 19.30 2.40
N SER A 161 -7.61 18.08 2.69
CA SER A 161 -7.20 17.33 3.87
C SER A 161 -5.69 17.07 3.87
N LEU A 162 -5.14 16.64 2.74
CA LEU A 162 -3.70 16.40 2.60
C LEU A 162 -2.88 17.68 2.80
N ASP A 163 -3.27 18.78 2.17
CA ASP A 163 -2.61 20.08 2.34
C ASP A 163 -2.65 20.53 3.81
N SER A 164 -3.81 20.41 4.45
CA SER A 164 -4.00 20.72 5.87
C SER A 164 -3.10 19.86 6.76
N TYR A 165 -2.98 18.57 6.45
CA TYR A 165 -2.14 17.62 7.18
C TYR A 165 -0.66 17.99 7.08
N VAL A 166 -0.19 18.31 5.87
CA VAL A 166 1.21 18.74 5.62
C VAL A 166 1.53 20.06 6.34
N ASN A 167 0.56 20.97 6.42
CA ASN A 167 0.70 22.27 7.09
C ASN A 167 0.47 22.21 8.61
N ASN A 168 0.29 21.03 9.21
CA ASN A 168 -0.01 20.84 10.64
C ASN A 168 -1.24 21.61 11.15
N VAL A 169 -2.24 21.81 10.29
CA VAL A 169 -3.54 22.38 10.65
C VAL A 169 -4.61 21.28 10.70
N PRO A 170 -5.78 21.52 11.32
CA PRO A 170 -6.84 20.52 11.37
C PRO A 170 -7.19 19.98 9.96
N SER A 171 -6.92 18.69 9.75
CA SER A 171 -6.97 18.06 8.43
C SER A 171 -8.11 17.06 8.27
N MET A 172 -9.04 17.04 9.21
CA MET A 172 -10.11 16.05 9.26
C MET A 172 -11.18 16.33 8.19
N VAL A 173 -11.56 15.31 7.43
CA VAL A 173 -12.64 15.32 6.44
C VAL A 173 -13.57 14.15 6.67
N ASP A 174 -14.82 14.29 6.22
CA ASP A 174 -15.79 13.21 6.29
C ASP A 174 -15.85 12.50 4.94
N ILE A 175 -15.70 11.19 4.96
CA ILE A 175 -15.76 10.34 3.77
C ILE A 175 -16.93 9.38 3.88
N VAL A 176 -17.50 9.04 2.73
CA VAL A 176 -18.44 7.93 2.58
C VAL A 176 -17.69 6.83 1.84
N ALA A 177 -17.48 5.70 2.50
CA ALA A 177 -16.65 4.63 1.97
C ALA A 177 -17.19 3.25 2.32
N THR A 178 -16.87 2.28 1.48
CA THR A 178 -17.06 0.86 1.79
C THR A 178 -15.78 0.32 2.42
N GLU A 179 -15.90 -0.36 3.55
CA GLU A 179 -14.78 -1.06 4.17
C GLU A 179 -14.51 -2.36 3.41
N VAL A 180 -13.24 -2.60 3.06
CA VAL A 180 -12.79 -3.92 2.65
C VAL A 180 -12.13 -4.57 3.85
N LEU A 181 -12.79 -5.57 4.41
CA LEU A 181 -12.38 -6.27 5.62
C LEU A 181 -11.61 -7.54 5.29
N ALA A 182 -10.70 -7.91 6.19
CA ALA A 182 -10.15 -9.25 6.27
C ALA A 182 -11.11 -10.19 7.01
N ASN A 183 -10.91 -11.50 6.89
CA ASN A 183 -11.74 -12.52 7.57
C ASN A 183 -11.73 -12.40 9.11
N ASP A 184 -10.72 -11.73 9.68
CA ASP A 184 -10.62 -11.45 11.12
C ASP A 184 -11.29 -10.13 11.53
N GLY A 185 -12.02 -9.48 10.62
CA GLY A 185 -12.72 -8.21 10.84
C GLY A 185 -11.83 -6.97 10.76
N ARG A 186 -10.54 -7.11 10.43
CA ARG A 186 -9.64 -5.95 10.29
C ARG A 186 -9.87 -5.22 8.97
N ILE A 187 -9.93 -3.89 9.03
CA ILE A 187 -9.96 -3.04 7.84
C ILE A 187 -8.64 -3.19 7.06
N LYS A 188 -8.72 -3.71 5.82
CA LYS A 188 -7.62 -3.82 4.85
C LYS A 188 -7.44 -2.52 4.08
N ARG A 189 -8.53 -2.04 3.48
CA ARG A 189 -8.58 -0.79 2.70
C ARG A 189 -9.98 -0.18 2.76
N LEU A 190 -10.08 1.10 2.41
CA LEU A 190 -11.36 1.78 2.22
C LEU A 190 -11.56 2.11 0.73
N LEU A 191 -12.77 1.90 0.23
CA LEU A 191 -13.19 2.36 -1.09
C LEU A 191 -14.02 3.62 -0.92
N ILE A 192 -13.39 4.78 -1.13
CA ILE A 192 -14.05 6.08 -0.99
C ILE A 192 -14.95 6.31 -2.20
N LYS A 193 -16.22 6.59 -1.92
CA LYS A 193 -17.23 6.97 -2.93
C LYS A 193 -17.51 8.45 -2.95
N ARG A 194 -17.44 9.12 -1.79
CA ARG A 194 -17.66 10.57 -1.66
C ARG A 194 -16.81 11.13 -0.52
N ALA A 195 -16.38 12.37 -0.63
CA ALA A 195 -15.71 13.09 0.45
C ALA A 195 -16.24 14.51 0.58
N TYR A 196 -16.33 14.99 1.82
CA TYR A 196 -16.86 16.28 2.18
C TYR A 196 -15.84 17.04 3.03
N LYS A 197 -15.65 18.33 2.70
CA LYS A 197 -14.91 19.22 3.58
C LYS A 197 -15.71 19.39 4.87
N ARG A 198 -15.03 19.28 6.00
CA ARG A 198 -15.61 19.69 7.28
C ARG A 198 -15.56 21.23 7.36
N PRO A 199 -16.63 21.89 7.80
CA PRO A 199 -16.63 23.33 8.03
C PRO A 199 -15.66 23.72 9.16
#